data_AF-A0AA86MF87-F1
#
_entry.id   AF-A0AA86MF87-F1
#
_cell.length_a   1.000
_cell.length_b   1.000
_cell.length_c   1.000
_cell.angle_alpha   90.00
_cell.angle_beta   90.00
_cell.angle_gamma   90.00
#
_symmetry.space_group_name_H-M   'P 1'
#
loop_
_entity.id
_entity.type
_entity.pdbx_description
1 polymer ?
#
loop_
_entity_poly.entity_id
_entity_poly.type
_entity_poly.pdbx_seq_one_letter_code
_entity_poly.pdbx_strand_id
1 'polypeptide(L)'
;MNLDNIDLLSLQTAFLRQDKFVQALCKAINPYFQKLSEDTKLGYIYGRIDELDEKVVDSLAWQFHVDFYDYTLPLDKKENWSKNQRNCMR
;
A
#
# COMPACT_ATOMS: atom_id res chain seq x y z
N MET A 1 10.80 1.87 5.59
CA MET A 1 10.59 3.33 5.59
C MET A 1 9.08 3.55 5.51
N ASN A 2 8.47 4.23 6.47
CA ASN A 2 7.02 4.49 6.48
C ASN A 2 6.77 5.86 5.84
N LEU A 3 5.94 5.90 4.80
CA LEU A 3 5.66 7.11 4.01
C LEU A 3 4.41 7.88 4.52
N ASP A 4 3.63 7.30 5.42
CA ASP A 4 2.31 7.83 5.82
C ASP A 4 2.40 9.11 6.68
N ASN A 5 3.51 9.33 7.39
CA ASN A 5 3.72 10.49 8.27
C ASN A 5 5.11 11.10 8.05
N ILE A 6 5.46 11.38 6.79
CA ILE A 6 6.69 12.08 6.48
C ILE A 6 6.49 13.59 6.61
N ASP A 7 7.36 14.21 7.41
CA ASP A 7 7.57 15.65 7.38
C ASP A 7 8.77 15.96 6.46
N LEU A 8 8.49 16.50 5.27
CA LEU A 8 9.53 16.87 4.31
C LEU A 8 10.51 17.91 4.85
N LEU A 9 10.10 18.75 5.83
CA LEU A 9 11.01 19.72 6.44
C LEU A 9 12.04 19.04 7.35
N SER A 10 11.63 17.98 8.06
CA SER A 10 12.53 17.19 8.91
C SER A 10 13.66 16.51 8.14
N LEU A 11 13.41 16.17 6.86
CA LEU A 11 14.37 15.54 5.96
C LEU A 11 15.43 16.51 5.42
N GLN A 12 15.21 17.81 5.53
CA GLN A 12 16.15 18.81 5.04
C GLN A 12 17.38 18.94 5.96
N THR A 13 18.49 19.39 5.37
CA THR A 13 19.71 19.74 6.13
C THR A 13 19.43 20.92 7.06
N ALA A 14 20.19 21.02 8.16
CA ALA A 14 19.98 22.05 9.19
C ALA A 14 20.03 23.49 8.64
N PHE A 15 20.81 23.73 7.58
CA PHE A 15 20.87 25.00 6.88
C PHE A 15 19.58 25.33 6.12
N LEU A 16 19.06 24.37 5.34
CA LEU A 16 17.88 24.59 4.50
C LEU A 16 16.59 24.71 5.32
N ARG A 17 16.53 24.13 6.52
CA ARG A 17 15.37 24.29 7.41
C ARG A 17 15.13 25.74 7.85
N GLN A 18 16.16 26.57 7.88
CA GLN A 18 16.03 27.97 8.30
C GLN A 18 15.53 28.87 7.17
N ASP A 19 15.61 28.40 5.93
CA ASP A 19 15.21 29.16 4.76
C ASP A 19 13.68 29.19 4.63
N LYS A 20 13.12 30.40 4.53
CA LYS A 20 11.67 30.62 4.46
C LYS A 20 11.05 30.08 3.17
N PHE A 21 11.78 30.11 2.06
CA PHE A 21 11.32 29.56 0.79
C PHE A 21 11.26 28.04 0.87
N VAL A 22 12.28 27.39 1.44
CA VAL A 22 12.28 25.94 1.64
C VAL A 22 11.12 25.50 2.56
N GLN A 23 10.88 26.21 3.66
CA GLN A 23 9.74 25.92 4.54
C GLN A 23 8.41 26.01 3.78
N ALA A 24 8.20 27.06 2.99
CA ALA A 24 7.00 27.24 2.19
C ALA A 24 6.85 26.15 1.12
N LEU A 25 7.95 25.78 0.45
CA LEU A 25 7.99 24.73 -0.56
C LEU A 25 7.64 23.36 0.04
N CYS A 26 8.29 22.97 1.14
CA CYS A 26 8.00 21.71 1.83
C CYS A 26 6.54 21.66 2.27
N LYS A 27 6.00 22.75 2.82
CA LYS A 27 4.59 22.84 3.21
C LYS A 27 3.63 22.69 2.02
N ALA A 28 3.98 23.26 0.86
CA ALA A 28 3.18 23.15 -0.35
C ALA A 28 3.22 21.74 -0.96
N ILE A 29 4.36 21.07 -0.90
CA ILE A 29 4.57 19.74 -1.51
C ILE A 29 4.09 18.60 -0.61
N ASN A 30 4.12 18.77 0.72
CA ASN A 30 3.78 17.72 1.70
C ASN A 30 2.44 17.01 1.39
N PRO A 31 1.34 17.72 1.09
CA PRO A 31 0.05 17.08 0.81
C PRO A 31 0.09 16.17 -0.44
N TYR A 32 0.86 16.54 -1.45
CA TYR A 32 1.01 15.73 -2.67
C TYR A 32 1.80 14.45 -2.40
N PHE A 33 2.82 14.52 -1.53
CA PHE A 33 3.56 13.34 -1.10
C PHE A 33 2.71 12.40 -0.24
N GLN A 34 1.89 12.93 0.65
CA GLN A 34 0.94 12.14 1.44
C GLN A 34 -0.05 11.41 0.52
N LYS A 35 -0.64 12.12 -0.44
CA LYS A 35 -1.50 11.51 -1.44
C LYS A 35 -0.78 10.44 -2.27
N LEU A 36 0.45 10.71 -2.71
CA LEU A 36 1.25 9.73 -3.44
C LEU A 36 1.56 8.47 -2.61
N SER A 37 1.78 8.63 -1.30
CA SER A 37 1.93 7.50 -0.37
C SER A 37 0.68 6.63 -0.35
N GLU A 38 -0.49 7.26 -0.27
CA GLU A 38 -1.79 6.57 -0.35
C GLU A 38 -1.97 5.88 -1.71
N ASP A 39 -1.67 6.55 -2.81
CA ASP A 39 -1.80 5.97 -4.15
C ASP A 39 -0.82 4.79 -4.36
N THR A 40 0.36 4.83 -3.75
CA THR A 40 1.34 3.72 -3.81
C THR A 40 0.78 2.45 -3.18
N LYS A 41 -0.14 2.56 -2.22
CA LYS A 41 -0.85 1.41 -1.62
C LYS A 41 -1.62 0.64 -2.68
N LEU A 42 -2.20 1.32 -3.67
CA LEU A 42 -2.95 0.71 -4.77
C LEU A 42 -2.06 -0.15 -5.68
N GLY A 43 -0.75 0.14 -5.78
CA GLY A 43 0.18 -0.72 -6.53
C GLY A 43 0.62 -1.96 -5.74
N TYR A 44 0.56 -1.89 -4.41
CA TYR A 44 0.99 -2.97 -3.51
C TYR A 44 -0.14 -3.94 -3.13
N ILE A 45 -1.08 -4.19 -4.06
CA ILE A 45 -2.30 -4.98 -3.82
C ILE A 45 -2.00 -6.34 -3.19
N TYR A 46 -1.01 -7.07 -3.72
CA TYR A 46 -0.71 -8.41 -3.24
C TYR A 46 -0.16 -8.42 -1.81
N GLY A 47 0.59 -7.41 -1.39
CA GLY A 47 1.13 -7.38 -0.03
C GLY A 47 0.09 -6.97 1.03
N ARG A 48 -1.05 -6.41 0.61
CA ARG A 48 -2.14 -5.95 1.47
C ARG A 48 -3.42 -6.78 1.35
N ILE A 49 -3.33 -8.05 0.91
CA ILE A 49 -4.54 -8.88 0.67
C ILE A 49 -5.47 -8.93 1.89
N ASP A 50 -4.92 -8.87 3.09
CA ASP A 50 -5.66 -8.89 4.37
C ASP A 50 -6.48 -7.62 4.64
N GLU A 51 -6.23 -6.56 3.87
CA GLU A 51 -6.91 -5.27 3.98
C GLU A 51 -7.94 -5.09 2.84
N LEU A 52 -8.10 -6.08 1.96
CA LEU A 52 -8.96 -5.98 0.77
C LEU A 52 -10.37 -6.50 1.04
N ASP A 53 -11.35 -5.90 0.38
CA ASP A 53 -12.72 -6.42 0.39
C ASP A 53 -12.80 -7.83 -0.20
N GLU A 54 -13.73 -8.64 0.33
CA GLU A 54 -13.95 -10.02 -0.11
C GLU A 54 -14.11 -10.15 -1.63
N LYS A 55 -14.83 -9.23 -2.27
CA LYS A 55 -15.02 -9.22 -3.73
C LYS A 55 -13.70 -9.09 -4.50
N VAL A 56 -12.76 -8.31 -3.95
CA VAL A 56 -11.44 -8.11 -4.56
C VAL A 56 -10.60 -9.38 -4.36
N VAL A 57 -10.66 -10.00 -3.18
CA VAL A 57 -10.00 -11.27 -2.89
C VAL A 57 -10.53 -12.40 -3.79
N ASP A 58 -11.84 -12.48 -4.00
CA ASP A 58 -12.49 -13.42 -4.92
C ASP A 58 -12.01 -13.20 -6.37
N SER A 59 -11.93 -11.95 -6.81
CA SER A 59 -11.45 -11.59 -8.16
C SER A 59 -9.98 -11.96 -8.35
N LEU A 60 -9.16 -11.74 -7.32
CA LEU A 60 -7.75 -12.12 -7.31
C LEU A 60 -7.58 -13.64 -7.32
N ALA A 61 -8.41 -14.38 -6.59
CA ALA A 61 -8.38 -15.84 -6.59
C ALA A 61 -8.69 -16.43 -7.97
N TRP A 62 -9.64 -15.82 -8.70
CA TRP A 62 -9.91 -16.17 -10.10
C TRP A 62 -8.70 -15.88 -11.01
N GLN A 63 -8.07 -14.71 -10.87
CA GLN A 63 -6.89 -14.31 -11.66
C GLN A 63 -5.69 -15.25 -11.45
N PHE A 64 -5.48 -15.73 -10.22
CA PHE A 64 -4.39 -16.66 -9.89
C PHE A 64 -4.73 -18.12 -10.12
N HIS A 65 -5.95 -18.43 -10.60
CA HIS A 65 -6.42 -19.80 -10.77
C HIS A 65 -6.21 -20.65 -9.51
N VAL A 66 -6.61 -20.11 -8.34
CA VAL A 66 -6.46 -20.83 -7.06
C VAL A 66 -7.26 -22.14 -7.11
N ASP A 67 -6.56 -23.26 -7.18
CA ASP A 67 -7.20 -24.58 -7.18
C ASP A 67 -8.00 -24.78 -5.88
N PHE A 68 -9.22 -25.32 -6.01
CA PHE A 68 -10.15 -25.60 -4.91
C PHE A 68 -10.66 -24.35 -4.16
N TYR A 69 -10.67 -23.19 -4.81
CA TYR A 69 -11.30 -21.99 -4.26
C TYR A 69 -12.81 -22.16 -4.11
N ASP A 70 -13.34 -21.83 -2.93
CA ASP A 70 -14.78 -21.86 -2.63
C ASP A 70 -15.23 -20.49 -2.11
N TYR A 71 -16.22 -19.92 -2.78
CA TYR A 71 -16.82 -18.62 -2.47
C TYR A 71 -17.56 -18.60 -1.13
N THR A 72 -17.89 -19.76 -0.55
CA THR A 72 -18.60 -19.87 0.73
C THR A 72 -17.67 -19.86 1.94
N LEU A 73 -16.35 -19.90 1.73
CA LEU A 73 -15.36 -19.89 2.81
C LEU A 73 -15.30 -18.51 3.53
N PRO A 74 -15.00 -18.49 4.84
CA PRO A 74 -14.76 -17.24 5.55
C PRO A 74 -13.53 -16.50 4.97
N LEU A 75 -13.56 -15.17 5.03
CA LEU A 75 -12.56 -14.27 4.43
C LEU A 75 -11.13 -14.64 4.80
N ASP A 76 -10.85 -14.90 6.08
CA ASP A 76 -9.52 -15.29 6.59
C ASP A 76 -8.93 -16.50 5.84
N LYS A 77 -9.78 -17.48 5.47
CA LYS A 77 -9.34 -18.64 4.71
C LYS A 77 -9.07 -18.26 3.25
N LYS A 78 -9.94 -17.48 2.61
CA LYS A 78 -9.76 -17.03 1.22
C LYS A 78 -8.44 -16.27 1.05
N GLU A 79 -8.11 -15.38 1.97
CA GLU A 79 -6.85 -14.62 1.97
C GLU A 79 -5.62 -15.51 2.09
N ASN A 80 -5.66 -16.49 3.01
CA ASN A 80 -4.54 -17.40 3.23
C ASN A 80 -4.25 -18.31 2.03
N TRP A 81 -5.30 -18.75 1.33
CA TRP A 81 -5.15 -19.57 0.11
C TRP A 81 -4.55 -18.76 -1.03
N SER A 82 -5.03 -17.53 -1.25
CA SER A 82 -4.47 -16.60 -2.23
C SER A 82 -3.01 -16.23 -1.92
N LYS A 83 -2.62 -16.13 -0.64
CA LYS A 83 -1.21 -15.96 -0.23
C LYS A 83 -0.36 -17.18 -0.54
N ASN A 84 -0.86 -18.38 -0.25
CA ASN A 84 -0.12 -19.62 -0.46
C ASN A 84 0.19 -19.85 -1.94
N GLN A 85 -0.81 -19.68 -2.81
CA GLN A 85 -0.63 -19.83 -4.26
C GLN A 85 0.38 -18.84 -4.84
N ARG A 86 0.36 -17.58 -4.39
CA ARG A 86 1.38 -16.59 -4.76
C ARG A 86 2.80 -17.05 -4.40
N ASN A 87 2.99 -17.66 -3.22
CA ASN A 87 4.29 -18.15 -2.80
C ASN A 87 4.74 -19.38 -3.61
N CYS A 88 3.81 -20.20 -4.11
CA CYS A 88 4.12 -21.34 -4.98
C CYS A 88 4.48 -20.93 -6.42
N MET A 89 4.05 -19.75 -6.89
CA MET A 89 4.38 -19.22 -8.22
C MET A 89 5.69 -18.43 -8.29
N ARG A 90 6.38 -18.24 -7.15
CA ARG A 90 7.65 -17.51 -7.03
C ARG A 90 8.84 -18.47 -7.09
#